data_AF-A0A223ENZ5-F1
#
_entry.id   AF-A0A223ENZ5-F1
#
_cell.length_a   1.000
_cell.length_b   1.000
_cell.length_c   1.000
_cell.angle_alpha   90.00
_cell.angle_beta   90.00
_cell.angle_gamma   90.00
#
_symmetry.space_group_name_H-M   'P 1'
#
loop_
_entity.id
_entity.type
_entity.pdbx_description
1 polymer ?
#
loop_
_entity_poly.entity_id
_entity_poly.type
_entity_poly.pdbx_seq_one_letter_code
_entity_poly.pdbx_strand_id
1 'polypeptide(L)'
;MAIEEQKDKRISVFDRIIGFMPKFYVIGTILIFFYTLVAMAHLGIQTLKKPEETVVPATPISQGFEHTLITLIIEPIVTSEFYQIIFNTLFLYLVWILLFLLAPIAFYRLKHFKFFNIEIEIEKQDAAVYEVFSMSSSKMKFAAYLTSEEYQLEISEEIANSKDFKTPLIYTLDCAVDFYSNQLGLSFTYDIYTLNQFKKAKLPKSIKAMLDKSIQTGDPCITNKSNSDSEYYKNFLLHYFENMDGKFVTVLNSYQTEFDTFDKSLIKILQNVIYDYYLQYNYIYEVSEKMEKNEAISQSK
;
A
#
# COMPACT_ATOMS: atom_id res chain seq x y z
N MET A 1 -15.35 20.33 -29.58
CA MET A 1 -14.01 20.86 -29.89
C MET A 1 -13.16 20.60 -28.65
N ALA A 2 -12.57 19.42 -28.58
CA ALA A 2 -11.76 18.95 -27.45
C ALA A 2 -10.65 18.08 -28.05
N ILE A 3 -9.75 18.75 -28.75
CA ILE A 3 -8.46 18.24 -29.17
C ILE A 3 -7.48 19.24 -28.56
N GLU A 4 -6.40 18.71 -27.96
CA GLU A 4 -5.29 19.42 -27.31
C GLU A 4 -5.37 19.62 -25.78
N GLU A 5 -5.48 18.51 -25.04
CA GLU A 5 -4.76 18.35 -23.77
C GLU A 5 -3.88 17.10 -23.83
N GLN A 6 -2.85 17.15 -24.67
CA GLN A 6 -1.66 16.31 -24.54
C GLN A 6 -0.44 17.13 -24.90
N LYS A 7 0.29 17.61 -23.87
CA LYS A 7 1.75 17.73 -23.84
C LYS A 7 2.18 18.47 -22.58
N ASP A 8 2.38 17.73 -21.50
CA ASP A 8 3.62 17.85 -20.70
C ASP A 8 3.70 16.76 -19.63
N LYS A 9 3.63 15.49 -20.06
CA LYS A 9 4.30 14.44 -19.29
C LYS A 9 5.79 14.56 -19.62
N ARG A 10 6.58 15.11 -18.70
CA ARG A 10 8.04 14.94 -18.73
C ARG A 10 8.31 13.43 -18.63
N ILE A 11 8.41 12.77 -19.77
CA ILE A 11 8.77 11.34 -19.84
C ILE A 11 10.15 11.22 -19.22
N SER A 12 10.24 10.51 -18.10
CA SER A 12 11.51 10.26 -17.44
C SER A 12 12.42 9.51 -18.40
N VAL A 13 13.70 9.87 -18.44
CA VAL A 13 14.72 9.15 -19.24
C VAL A 13 14.71 7.66 -18.90
N PHE A 14 14.31 7.31 -17.68
CA PHE A 14 14.18 5.94 -17.20
C PHE A 14 13.04 5.16 -17.87
N ASP A 15 11.87 5.77 -18.07
CA ASP A 15 10.75 5.14 -18.81
C ASP A 15 11.16 4.81 -20.25
N ARG A 16 12.00 5.67 -20.83
CA ARG A 16 12.57 5.47 -22.17
C ARG A 16 13.60 4.33 -22.19
N ILE A 17 14.39 4.16 -21.12
CA ILE A 17 15.35 3.06 -20.95
C ILE A 17 14.61 1.73 -20.72
N ILE A 18 13.58 1.71 -19.86
CA ILE A 18 12.73 0.52 -19.64
C ILE A 18 12.04 0.13 -20.95
N GLY A 19 11.50 1.09 -21.70
CA GLY A 19 10.91 0.83 -23.01
C GLY A 19 11.92 0.34 -24.06
N PHE A 20 13.22 0.56 -23.86
CA PHE A 20 14.29 0.10 -24.75
C PHE A 20 14.85 -1.28 -24.36
N MET A 21 14.72 -1.70 -23.10
CA MET A 21 15.21 -3.01 -22.62
C MET A 21 14.70 -4.21 -23.46
N PRO A 22 13.41 -4.32 -23.81
CA PRO A 22 12.93 -5.43 -24.64
C PRO A 22 13.58 -5.45 -26.03
N LYS A 23 13.86 -4.27 -26.61
CA LYS A 23 14.52 -4.15 -27.91
C LYS A 23 15.98 -4.57 -27.82
N PHE A 24 16.68 -4.16 -26.76
CA PHE A 24 18.07 -4.54 -26.52
C PHE A 24 18.21 -6.06 -26.29
N TYR A 25 17.27 -6.67 -25.57
CA TYR A 25 17.21 -8.12 -25.39
C TYR A 25 17.10 -8.86 -26.74
N VAL A 26 16.15 -8.44 -27.59
CA VAL A 26 15.92 -9.03 -28.92
C VAL A 26 17.15 -8.88 -29.82
N ILE A 27 17.79 -7.70 -29.81
CA ILE A 27 19.01 -7.46 -30.59
C ILE A 27 20.13 -8.42 -30.16
N GLY A 28 20.37 -8.59 -28.86
CA GLY A 28 21.39 -9.51 -28.39
C GLY A 28 21.09 -10.98 -28.71
N THR A 29 19.83 -11.39 -28.62
CA THR A 29 19.39 -12.74 -29.04
C THR A 29 19.68 -12.97 -30.53
N ILE A 30 19.39 -11.98 -31.39
CA ILE A 30 19.69 -12.06 -32.82
C ILE A 30 21.21 -12.14 -33.07
N LEU A 31 22.01 -11.38 -32.32
CA LEU A 31 23.48 -11.42 -32.44
C LEU A 31 24.05 -12.78 -32.04
N ILE A 32 23.58 -13.38 -30.93
CA ILE A 32 24.00 -14.72 -30.51
C ILE A 32 23.62 -15.75 -31.60
N PHE A 33 22.41 -15.68 -32.13
CA PHE A 33 21.97 -16.56 -33.20
C PHE A 33 22.82 -16.42 -34.47
N PHE A 34 23.10 -15.20 -34.89
CA PHE A 34 23.92 -14.94 -36.08
C PHE A 34 25.37 -15.44 -35.89
N TYR A 35 25.94 -15.23 -34.70
CA TYR A 35 27.25 -15.77 -34.35
C TYR A 35 27.29 -17.29 -34.48
N THR A 36 26.29 -18.00 -33.95
CA THR A 36 26.20 -19.47 -34.06
C THR A 36 26.08 -19.92 -35.52
N LEU A 37 25.30 -19.21 -36.34
CA LEU A 37 25.12 -19.54 -37.75
C LEU A 37 26.44 -19.38 -38.53
N VAL A 38 27.18 -18.30 -38.28
CA VAL A 38 28.51 -18.07 -38.89
C VAL A 38 29.52 -19.12 -38.43
N ALA A 39 29.52 -19.48 -37.13
CA ALA A 39 30.41 -20.50 -36.60
C ALA A 39 30.13 -21.89 -37.20
N MET A 40 28.85 -22.28 -37.32
CA MET A 40 28.45 -23.53 -37.96
C MET A 40 28.77 -23.54 -39.47
N ALA A 41 28.56 -22.42 -40.17
CA ALA A 41 28.92 -22.30 -41.58
C ALA A 41 30.43 -22.40 -41.80
N HIS A 42 31.23 -21.76 -40.93
CA HIS A 42 32.68 -21.86 -40.96
C HIS A 42 33.17 -23.30 -40.74
N LEU A 43 32.60 -23.98 -39.74
CA LEU A 43 32.86 -25.41 -39.48
C LEU A 43 32.52 -26.25 -40.73
N GLY A 44 31.33 -26.07 -41.31
CA GLY A 44 30.92 -26.79 -42.51
C GLY A 44 31.82 -26.56 -43.71
N ILE A 45 32.31 -25.33 -43.91
CA ILE A 45 33.28 -25.00 -44.97
C ILE A 45 34.65 -25.65 -44.71
N GLN A 46 35.09 -25.71 -43.45
CA GLN A 46 36.33 -26.39 -43.07
C GLN A 46 36.23 -27.90 -43.27
N THR A 47 35.12 -28.52 -42.88
CA THR A 47 34.84 -29.94 -43.10
C THR A 47 34.84 -30.29 -44.59
N LEU A 48 34.34 -29.39 -45.45
CA LEU A 48 34.37 -29.58 -46.91
C LEU A 48 35.78 -29.49 -47.51
N LYS A 49 36.67 -28.67 -46.93
CA LYS A 49 38.03 -28.41 -47.42
C LYS A 49 39.06 -29.42 -46.89
N LYS A 50 38.80 -30.06 -45.76
CA LYS A 50 39.67 -31.06 -45.13
C LYS A 50 38.84 -32.23 -44.55
N PRO A 51 38.47 -33.21 -45.39
CA PRO A 51 37.60 -34.31 -44.95
C PRO A 51 38.26 -35.29 -43.96
N GLU A 52 39.58 -35.30 -43.82
CA GLU A 52 40.30 -36.26 -42.96
C GLU A 52 40.44 -35.82 -41.48
N GLU A 53 40.23 -34.54 -41.13
CA GLU A 53 40.40 -34.05 -39.74
C GLU A 53 39.08 -33.86 -38.98
N THR A 54 37.94 -33.81 -39.65
CA THR A 54 36.63 -33.60 -39.02
C THR A 54 35.86 -34.91 -38.88
N VAL A 55 36.22 -35.67 -37.86
CA VAL A 55 35.45 -36.85 -37.42
C VAL A 55 34.10 -36.37 -36.86
N VAL A 56 33.03 -36.61 -37.59
CA VAL A 56 31.68 -36.66 -36.98
C VAL A 56 31.72 -37.80 -35.97
N PRO A 57 31.50 -37.57 -34.66
CA PRO A 57 31.66 -38.62 -33.68
C PRO A 57 30.57 -39.68 -33.90
N ALA A 58 31.00 -40.93 -34.07
CA ALA A 58 30.12 -42.07 -34.01
C ALA A 58 29.43 -42.11 -32.63
N THR A 59 28.13 -42.42 -32.62
CA THR A 59 27.36 -42.58 -31.38
C THR A 59 28.04 -43.57 -30.44
N PRO A 60 28.29 -43.23 -29.16
CA PRO A 60 28.98 -44.12 -28.24
C PRO A 60 28.12 -45.36 -27.96
N ILE A 61 28.64 -46.54 -28.29
CA ILE A 61 28.05 -47.83 -27.92
C ILE A 61 28.37 -48.05 -26.44
N SER A 62 27.33 -47.99 -25.61
CA SER A 62 27.42 -48.12 -24.14
C SER A 62 27.97 -49.48 -23.72
N GLN A 63 29.13 -49.49 -23.06
CA GLN A 63 29.60 -50.60 -22.21
C GLN A 63 29.95 -50.04 -20.83
N GLY A 64 29.16 -50.38 -19.81
CA GLY A 64 29.50 -50.19 -18.39
C GLY A 64 28.91 -48.96 -17.70
N PHE A 65 28.19 -49.19 -16.60
CA PHE A 65 27.30 -48.23 -15.92
C PHE A 65 27.98 -47.27 -14.92
N GLU A 66 29.32 -47.19 -14.86
CA GLU A 66 30.04 -46.33 -13.89
C GLU A 66 30.68 -45.06 -14.48
N HIS A 67 30.59 -44.83 -15.79
CA HIS A 67 31.16 -43.65 -16.45
C HIS A 67 30.11 -42.68 -17.05
N THR A 68 28.88 -42.75 -16.55
CA THR A 68 27.65 -42.39 -17.28
C THR A 68 27.43 -40.91 -17.53
N LEU A 69 28.03 -40.00 -16.74
CA LEU A 69 27.87 -38.54 -16.95
C LEU A 69 29.08 -37.90 -17.64
N ILE A 70 30.30 -38.33 -17.28
CA ILE A 70 31.52 -37.74 -17.83
C ILE A 70 31.69 -38.15 -19.29
N THR A 71 31.54 -39.44 -19.60
CA THR A 71 31.75 -39.99 -20.94
C THR A 71 30.58 -39.68 -21.89
N LEU A 72 29.37 -39.51 -21.36
CA LEU A 72 28.16 -39.28 -22.17
C LEU A 72 27.93 -37.79 -22.48
N ILE A 73 28.29 -36.88 -21.57
CA ILE A 73 28.02 -35.44 -21.71
C ILE A 73 29.31 -34.65 -21.92
N ILE A 74 30.33 -34.87 -21.07
CA ILE A 74 31.53 -34.02 -21.07
C ILE A 74 32.46 -34.37 -22.24
N GLU A 75 32.66 -35.65 -22.52
CA GLU A 75 33.59 -36.10 -23.56
C GLU A 75 33.19 -35.64 -24.98
N PRO A 76 31.92 -35.73 -25.43
CA PRO A 76 31.51 -35.18 -26.71
C PRO A 76 31.63 -33.64 -26.79
N ILE A 77 31.40 -32.94 -25.67
CA ILE A 77 31.53 -31.47 -25.60
C ILE A 77 32.98 -31.04 -25.75
N VAL A 78 33.95 -31.77 -25.19
CA VAL A 78 35.38 -31.38 -25.27
C VAL A 78 36.03 -31.86 -26.57
N THR A 79 35.56 -32.96 -27.15
CA THR A 79 36.21 -33.58 -28.34
C THR A 79 35.68 -33.08 -29.68
N SER A 80 34.44 -32.61 -29.77
CA SER A 80 33.84 -32.20 -31.04
C SER A 80 33.63 -30.68 -31.10
N GLU A 81 34.23 -30.04 -32.10
CA GLU A 81 34.03 -28.61 -32.38
C GLU A 81 32.54 -28.26 -32.59
N PHE A 82 31.75 -29.19 -33.13
CA PHE A 82 30.31 -29.01 -33.30
C PHE A 82 29.56 -28.89 -31.96
N TYR A 83 29.82 -29.82 -31.03
CA TYR A 83 29.21 -29.78 -29.70
C TYR A 83 29.73 -28.61 -28.87
N GLN A 84 30.99 -28.19 -29.05
CA GLN A 84 31.53 -26.96 -28.46
C GLN A 84 30.76 -25.71 -28.91
N ILE A 85 30.45 -25.58 -30.20
CA ILE A 85 29.67 -24.45 -30.73
C ILE A 85 28.26 -24.43 -30.12
N ILE A 86 27.59 -25.58 -30.06
CA ILE A 86 26.25 -25.70 -29.47
C ILE A 86 26.28 -25.33 -27.98
N PHE A 87 27.23 -25.89 -27.22
CA PHE A 87 27.32 -25.66 -25.78
C PHE A 87 27.69 -24.22 -25.44
N ASN A 88 28.64 -23.62 -26.17
CA ASN A 88 28.98 -22.20 -26.01
C ASN A 88 27.80 -21.28 -26.33
N THR A 89 27.01 -21.62 -27.36
CA THR A 89 25.78 -20.89 -27.70
C THR A 89 24.74 -21.00 -26.59
N LEU A 90 24.51 -22.20 -26.06
CA LEU A 90 23.60 -22.43 -24.95
C LEU A 90 24.04 -21.65 -23.71
N PHE A 91 25.34 -21.64 -23.41
CA PHE A 91 25.93 -20.90 -22.30
C PHE A 91 25.77 -19.38 -22.49
N LEU A 92 26.02 -18.86 -23.70
CA LEU A 92 25.79 -17.46 -24.04
C LEU A 92 24.33 -17.07 -23.83
N TYR A 93 23.37 -17.90 -24.26
CA TYR A 93 21.95 -17.66 -23.98
C TYR A 93 21.62 -17.70 -22.50
N LEU A 94 22.19 -18.65 -21.75
CA LEU A 94 21.99 -18.75 -20.31
C LEU A 94 22.46 -17.48 -19.60
N VAL A 95 23.68 -17.02 -19.90
CA VAL A 95 24.24 -15.77 -19.35
C VAL A 95 23.42 -14.57 -19.79
N TRP A 96 22.98 -14.50 -21.05
CA TRP A 96 22.17 -13.40 -21.59
C TRP A 96 20.80 -13.31 -20.90
N ILE A 97 20.13 -14.45 -20.69
CA ILE A 97 18.86 -14.53 -19.98
C ILE A 97 19.04 -14.15 -18.51
N LEU A 98 20.09 -14.68 -17.85
CA LEU A 98 20.39 -14.33 -16.45
C LEU A 98 20.68 -12.84 -16.28
N LEU A 99 21.40 -12.22 -17.21
CA LEU A 99 21.68 -10.79 -17.20
C LEU A 99 20.38 -9.98 -17.25
N PHE A 100 19.43 -10.35 -18.12
CA PHE A 100 18.14 -9.68 -18.22
C PHE A 100 17.13 -10.03 -17.12
N LEU A 101 17.34 -11.13 -16.40
CA LEU A 101 16.54 -11.46 -15.22
C LEU A 101 17.02 -10.68 -14.00
N LEU A 102 18.34 -10.53 -13.84
CA LEU A 102 18.97 -9.85 -12.71
C LEU A 102 19.01 -8.33 -12.87
N ALA A 103 19.16 -7.83 -14.10
CA ALA A 103 19.24 -6.39 -14.34
C ALA A 103 17.99 -5.63 -13.86
N PRO A 104 16.74 -6.02 -14.20
CA PRO A 104 15.55 -5.37 -13.70
C PRO A 104 15.51 -5.35 -12.17
N ILE A 105 15.84 -6.48 -11.52
CA ILE A 105 15.86 -6.58 -10.05
C ILE A 105 16.88 -5.61 -9.43
N ALA A 106 18.06 -5.48 -10.04
CA ALA A 106 19.09 -4.54 -9.59
C ALA A 106 18.65 -3.08 -9.81
N PHE A 107 18.03 -2.76 -10.95
CA PHE A 107 17.52 -1.42 -11.24
C PHE A 107 16.29 -1.04 -10.41
N TYR A 108 15.40 -1.98 -10.07
CA TYR A 108 14.26 -1.75 -9.17
C TYR A 108 14.68 -1.40 -7.74
N ARG A 109 15.88 -1.81 -7.29
CA ARG A 109 16.40 -1.48 -5.96
C ARG A 109 17.25 -0.21 -5.92
N LEU A 110 17.61 0.35 -7.06
CA LEU A 110 18.46 1.54 -7.14
C LEU A 110 17.62 2.81 -6.96
N LYS A 111 17.52 3.26 -5.71
CA LYS A 111 16.84 4.52 -5.31
C LYS A 111 17.56 5.78 -5.83
N HIS A 112 18.87 5.69 -6.01
CA HIS A 112 19.72 6.77 -6.54
C HIS A 112 20.73 6.17 -7.50
N PHE A 113 20.73 6.64 -8.76
CA PHE A 113 21.78 6.29 -9.71
C PHE A 113 22.59 7.55 -10.04
N LYS A 114 23.84 7.58 -9.59
CA LYS A 114 24.79 8.64 -9.88
C LYS A 114 25.89 8.11 -10.78
N PHE A 115 25.88 8.52 -12.04
CA PHE A 115 26.94 8.18 -13.00
C PHE A 115 27.52 9.48 -13.55
N PHE A 116 28.76 9.78 -13.14
CA PHE A 116 29.42 11.07 -13.39
C PHE A 116 28.58 12.28 -12.90
N ASN A 117 28.23 13.21 -13.80
CA ASN A 117 27.44 14.42 -13.50
C ASN A 117 25.92 14.21 -13.71
N ILE A 118 25.49 12.99 -13.99
CA ILE A 118 24.08 12.66 -14.18
C ILE A 118 23.58 12.02 -12.89
N GLU A 119 22.75 12.74 -12.16
CA GLU A 119 22.06 12.28 -10.97
C GLU A 119 20.62 11.97 -11.37
N ILE A 120 20.27 10.68 -11.39
CA ILE A 120 18.93 10.21 -11.76
C ILE A 120 18.20 9.84 -10.47
N GLU A 121 17.21 10.64 -10.11
CA GLU A 121 16.29 10.41 -9.01
C GLU A 121 15.00 9.82 -9.59
N ILE A 122 14.78 8.53 -9.36
CA ILE A 122 13.59 7.80 -9.80
C ILE A 122 12.62 7.75 -8.63
N GLU A 123 12.00 8.87 -8.25
CA GLU A 123 10.98 8.86 -7.19
C GLU A 123 10.18 10.17 -7.17
N LYS A 124 9.02 10.22 -7.84
CA LYS A 124 7.97 11.19 -7.51
C LYS A 124 6.56 10.62 -7.62
N GLN A 125 6.31 9.74 -8.58
CA GLN A 125 4.98 9.16 -8.76
C GLN A 125 4.69 8.00 -7.79
N ASP A 126 5.66 7.11 -7.57
CA ASP A 126 5.52 6.00 -6.62
C ASP A 126 5.63 6.46 -5.16
N ALA A 127 6.39 7.52 -4.88
CA ALA A 127 6.50 8.10 -3.54
C ALA A 127 5.16 8.66 -3.05
N ALA A 128 4.44 9.41 -3.88
CA ALA A 128 3.13 9.95 -3.53
C ALA A 128 2.07 8.85 -3.35
N VAL A 129 2.10 7.81 -4.19
CA VAL A 129 1.20 6.65 -4.04
C VAL A 129 1.52 5.86 -2.77
N TYR A 130 2.80 5.66 -2.48
CA TYR A 130 3.26 5.00 -1.26
C TYR A 130 2.90 5.81 -0.01
N GLU A 131 3.05 7.13 -0.05
CA GLU A 131 2.68 8.02 1.05
C GLU A 131 1.18 7.96 1.34
N VAL A 132 0.33 8.05 0.31
CA VAL A 132 -1.13 7.89 0.45
C VAL A 132 -1.46 6.52 1.03
N PHE A 133 -0.86 5.44 0.51
CA PHE A 133 -1.08 4.09 1.01
C PHE A 133 -0.62 3.91 2.46
N SER A 134 0.55 4.45 2.81
CA SER A 134 1.10 4.43 4.16
C SER A 134 0.21 5.19 5.14
N MET A 135 -0.28 6.37 4.75
CA MET A 135 -1.17 7.18 5.56
C MET A 135 -2.53 6.49 5.77
N SER A 136 -3.15 5.97 4.70
CA SER A 136 -4.39 5.19 4.80
C SER A 136 -4.21 3.93 5.65
N SER A 137 -3.09 3.21 5.48
CA SER A 137 -2.78 2.02 6.29
C SER A 137 -2.63 2.38 7.76
N SER A 138 -2.00 3.51 8.08
CA SER A 138 -1.84 4.01 9.44
C SER A 138 -3.19 4.36 10.07
N LYS A 139 -4.08 5.06 9.35
CA LYS A 139 -5.46 5.33 9.79
C LYS A 139 -6.24 4.03 10.04
N MET A 140 -6.09 3.01 9.20
CA MET A 140 -6.72 1.70 9.40
C MET A 140 -6.17 0.95 10.61
N LYS A 141 -4.86 1.03 10.88
CA LYS A 141 -4.26 0.45 12.08
C LYS A 141 -4.80 1.12 13.35
N PHE A 142 -4.98 2.44 13.32
CA PHE A 142 -5.61 3.15 14.43
C PHE A 142 -7.08 2.73 14.60
N ALA A 143 -7.85 2.59 13.52
CA ALA A 143 -9.20 2.03 13.61
C ALA A 143 -9.21 0.61 14.22
N ALA A 144 -8.24 -0.23 13.85
CA ALA A 144 -8.09 -1.57 14.42
C ALA A 144 -7.73 -1.53 15.92
N TYR A 145 -6.87 -0.59 16.33
CA TYR A 145 -6.57 -0.33 17.74
C TYR A 145 -7.82 0.04 18.54
N LEU A 146 -8.66 0.95 18.03
CA LEU A 146 -9.90 1.35 18.69
C LEU A 146 -10.86 0.17 18.91
N THR A 147 -10.79 -0.86 18.06
CA THR A 147 -11.60 -2.08 18.19
C THR A 147 -10.93 -3.21 18.99
N SER A 148 -9.73 -2.97 19.54
CA SER A 148 -8.97 -3.99 20.26
C SER A 148 -9.43 -4.15 21.71
N GLU A 149 -9.12 -5.31 22.29
CA GLU A 149 -9.36 -5.56 23.72
C GLU A 149 -8.58 -4.60 24.63
N GLU A 150 -7.37 -4.20 24.20
CA GLU A 150 -6.54 -3.23 24.93
C GLU A 150 -7.26 -1.88 25.06
N TYR A 151 -7.77 -1.36 23.95
CA TYR A 151 -8.52 -0.11 23.95
C TYR A 151 -9.84 -0.23 24.72
N GLN A 152 -10.51 -1.39 24.62
CA GLN A 152 -11.73 -1.64 25.39
C GLN A 152 -11.49 -1.55 26.90
N LEU A 153 -10.36 -2.05 27.40
CA LEU A 153 -10.00 -1.93 28.82
C LEU A 153 -9.73 -0.48 29.19
N GLU A 154 -8.94 0.23 28.37
CA GLU A 154 -8.62 1.64 28.56
C GLU A 154 -9.88 2.51 28.65
N ILE A 155 -10.78 2.39 27.66
CA ILE A 155 -12.00 3.20 27.61
C ILE A 155 -13.02 2.81 28.69
N SER A 156 -12.96 1.58 29.21
CA SER A 156 -13.86 1.14 30.29
C SER A 156 -13.59 1.91 31.59
N GLU A 157 -12.35 2.29 31.87
CA GLU A 157 -12.02 3.14 33.02
C GLU A 157 -12.62 4.54 32.87
N GLU A 158 -12.49 5.13 31.68
CA GLU A 158 -13.10 6.43 31.35
C GLU A 158 -14.63 6.39 31.43
N ILE A 159 -15.24 5.31 30.92
CA ILE A 159 -16.69 5.11 31.02
C ILE A 159 -17.11 5.00 32.49
N ALA A 160 -16.40 4.19 33.29
CA ALA A 160 -16.70 3.98 34.72
C ALA A 160 -16.63 5.28 35.53
N ASN A 161 -15.71 6.18 35.18
CA ASN A 161 -15.54 7.47 35.84
C ASN A 161 -16.51 8.55 35.31
N SER A 162 -17.27 8.25 34.26
CA SER A 162 -18.19 9.17 33.60
C SER A 162 -19.65 8.84 33.89
N LYS A 163 -20.53 9.83 33.67
CA LYS A 163 -21.99 9.66 33.76
C LYS A 163 -22.69 9.83 32.42
N ASP A 164 -21.94 10.16 31.38
CA ASP A 164 -22.46 10.51 30.07
C ASP A 164 -21.53 10.01 28.97
N PHE A 165 -22.12 9.62 27.84
CA PHE A 165 -21.40 9.20 26.64
C PHE A 165 -20.42 10.24 26.10
N LYS A 166 -20.66 11.52 26.39
CA LYS A 166 -19.82 12.61 25.87
C LYS A 166 -18.38 12.52 26.39
N THR A 167 -18.18 12.10 27.63
CA THR A 167 -16.85 12.01 28.25
C THR A 167 -15.93 11.00 27.53
N PRO A 168 -16.30 9.71 27.37
CA PRO A 168 -15.46 8.77 26.62
C PRO A 168 -15.34 9.12 25.12
N LEU A 169 -16.34 9.81 24.55
CA LEU A 169 -16.22 10.37 23.20
C LEU A 169 -15.12 11.44 23.10
N ILE A 170 -15.04 12.36 24.08
CA ILE A 170 -13.98 13.38 24.14
C ILE A 170 -12.62 12.71 24.26
N TYR A 171 -12.47 11.77 25.21
CA TYR A 171 -11.23 11.02 25.40
C TYR A 171 -10.73 10.41 24.10
N THR A 172 -11.61 9.67 23.41
CA THR A 172 -11.23 9.00 22.16
C THR A 172 -10.90 9.98 21.03
N LEU A 173 -11.57 11.13 20.98
CA LEU A 173 -11.28 12.18 20.00
C LEU A 173 -9.94 12.87 20.28
N ASP A 174 -9.57 13.06 21.55
CA ASP A 174 -8.25 13.55 21.95
C ASP A 174 -7.17 12.53 21.52
N CYS A 175 -7.37 11.24 21.76
CA CYS A 175 -6.47 10.19 21.23
C CYS A 175 -6.35 10.25 19.71
N ALA A 176 -7.44 10.53 18.99
CA ALA A 176 -7.42 10.69 17.54
C ALA A 176 -6.63 11.95 17.12
N VAL A 177 -6.79 13.07 17.81
CA VAL A 177 -5.98 14.29 17.55
C VAL A 177 -4.49 13.99 17.74
N ASP A 178 -4.13 13.34 18.84
CA ASP A 178 -2.74 12.96 19.14
C ASP A 178 -2.18 11.99 18.11
N PHE A 179 -2.97 11.00 17.69
CA PHE A 179 -2.57 10.06 16.64
C PHE A 179 -2.28 10.79 15.32
N TYR A 180 -3.17 11.68 14.87
CA TYR A 180 -2.97 12.41 13.62
C TYR A 180 -1.75 13.33 13.70
N SER A 181 -1.56 14.02 14.83
CA SER A 181 -0.42 14.92 15.03
C SER A 181 0.89 14.15 15.06
N ASN A 182 0.98 13.12 15.91
CA ASN A 182 2.25 12.44 16.21
C ASN A 182 2.65 11.43 15.14
N GLN A 183 1.70 10.75 14.51
CA GLN A 183 1.99 9.67 13.54
C GLN A 183 1.86 10.11 12.09
N LEU A 184 0.97 11.07 11.79
CA LEU A 184 0.70 11.50 10.41
C LEU A 184 1.21 12.91 10.10
N GLY A 185 1.63 13.68 11.12
CA GLY A 185 1.99 15.09 10.94
C GLY A 185 0.80 15.96 10.51
N LEU A 186 -0.43 15.53 10.82
CA LEU A 186 -1.68 16.20 10.47
C LEU A 186 -2.31 16.81 11.71
N SER A 187 -2.95 17.98 11.57
CA SER A 187 -3.59 18.65 12.70
C SER A 187 -5.04 18.98 12.38
N PHE A 188 -5.93 18.70 13.33
CA PHE A 188 -7.31 19.14 13.29
C PHE A 188 -7.78 19.46 14.71
N THR A 189 -8.89 20.20 14.79
CA THR A 189 -9.62 20.44 16.03
C THR A 189 -11.03 19.89 15.89
N TYR A 190 -11.69 19.60 17.01
CA TYR A 190 -13.06 19.12 16.98
C TYR A 190 -13.94 19.87 17.97
N ASP A 191 -15.23 19.93 17.65
CA ASP A 191 -16.28 20.42 18.53
C ASP A 191 -17.43 19.40 18.56
N ILE A 192 -18.00 19.18 19.74
CA ILE A 192 -19.18 18.33 19.93
C ILE A 192 -20.35 19.21 20.36
N TYR A 193 -21.39 19.26 19.52
CA TYR A 193 -22.60 20.03 19.75
C TYR A 193 -23.79 19.10 20.03
N THR A 194 -24.71 19.51 20.90
CA THR A 194 -26.08 18.98 20.80
C THR A 194 -26.74 19.49 19.51
N LEU A 195 -27.74 18.78 19.00
CA LEU A 195 -28.45 19.19 17.77
C LEU A 195 -28.98 20.64 17.84
N ASN A 196 -29.48 21.06 19.01
CA ASN A 196 -29.98 22.42 19.23
C ASN A 196 -28.86 23.46 19.28
N GLN A 197 -27.72 23.13 19.89
CA GLN A 197 -26.55 24.01 19.91
C GLN A 197 -25.98 24.17 18.49
N PHE A 198 -25.88 23.08 17.73
CA PHE A 198 -25.38 23.10 16.36
C PHE A 198 -26.20 24.02 15.45
N LYS A 199 -27.54 23.93 15.51
CA LYS A 199 -28.45 24.79 14.74
C LYS A 199 -28.21 26.28 15.03
N LYS A 200 -27.97 26.62 16.30
CA LYS A 200 -27.71 27.99 16.78
C LYS A 200 -26.26 28.46 16.58
N ALA A 201 -25.31 27.54 16.41
CA ALA A 201 -23.89 27.87 16.29
C ALA A 201 -23.61 28.74 15.05
N LYS A 202 -22.62 29.63 15.15
CA LYS A 202 -22.14 30.48 14.05
C LYS A 202 -21.18 29.70 13.15
N LEU A 203 -21.70 28.68 12.49
CA LEU A 203 -20.95 27.84 11.54
C LEU A 203 -21.24 28.23 10.08
N PRO A 204 -20.28 28.02 9.15
CA PRO A 204 -20.48 28.22 7.72
C PRO A 204 -21.72 27.50 7.18
N LYS A 205 -22.40 28.12 6.21
CA LYS A 205 -23.60 27.56 5.58
C LYS A 205 -23.35 26.20 4.93
N SER A 206 -22.16 25.98 4.39
CA SER A 206 -21.74 24.69 3.81
C SER A 206 -21.93 23.57 4.82
N ILE A 207 -21.33 23.67 6.01
CA ILE A 207 -21.45 22.65 7.06
C ILE A 207 -22.90 22.46 7.49
N LYS A 208 -23.65 23.56 7.69
CA LYS A 208 -25.06 23.48 8.10
C LYS A 208 -25.91 22.70 7.09
N ALA A 209 -25.63 22.84 5.80
CA ALA A 209 -26.34 22.12 4.74
C ALA A 209 -26.06 20.60 4.74
N MET A 210 -24.96 20.14 5.34
CA MET A 210 -24.63 18.71 5.42
C MET A 210 -25.34 17.98 6.56
N LEU A 211 -25.87 18.71 7.54
CA LEU A 211 -26.51 18.10 8.70
C LEU A 211 -27.65 17.18 8.28
N ASP A 212 -28.54 17.66 7.40
CA ASP A 212 -29.70 16.89 6.96
C ASP A 212 -29.28 15.60 6.24
N LYS A 213 -28.21 15.67 5.44
CA LYS A 213 -27.64 14.51 4.78
C LYS A 213 -27.09 13.50 5.80
N SER A 214 -26.30 13.95 6.77
CA SER A 214 -25.74 13.06 7.80
C SER A 214 -26.84 12.42 8.67
N ILE A 215 -27.92 13.16 8.96
CA ILE A 215 -29.10 12.62 9.66
C ILE A 215 -29.80 11.54 8.82
N GLN A 216 -29.99 11.77 7.52
CA GLN A 216 -30.70 10.84 6.64
C GLN A 216 -29.91 9.56 6.35
N THR A 217 -28.60 9.68 6.13
CA THR A 217 -27.77 8.52 5.77
C THR A 217 -27.15 7.84 6.98
N GLY A 218 -27.07 8.51 8.13
CA GLY A 218 -26.28 8.06 9.28
C GLY A 218 -24.77 8.08 9.02
N ASP A 219 -24.32 8.69 7.92
CA ASP A 219 -22.92 8.71 7.52
C ASP A 219 -22.27 10.08 7.76
N PRO A 220 -20.96 10.11 8.03
CA PRO A 220 -20.22 11.37 8.11
C PRO A 220 -20.09 12.05 6.73
N CYS A 221 -20.13 13.37 6.75
CA CYS A 221 -20.03 14.23 5.57
C CYS A 221 -18.72 15.02 5.60
N ILE A 222 -18.05 15.13 4.45
CA ILE A 222 -16.81 15.91 4.29
C ILE A 222 -17.09 17.12 3.42
N THR A 223 -16.42 18.22 3.73
CA THR A 223 -16.23 19.35 2.82
C THR A 223 -14.84 19.92 2.98
N ASN A 224 -14.01 19.62 1.99
CA ASN A 224 -12.71 20.24 1.84
C ASN A 224 -12.84 21.52 1.03
N LYS A 225 -11.92 22.46 1.29
CA LYS A 225 -11.79 23.69 0.53
C LYS A 225 -11.37 23.38 -0.91
N SER A 226 -11.88 24.16 -1.88
CA SER A 226 -11.55 23.95 -3.30
C SER A 226 -10.13 24.38 -3.67
N ASN A 227 -9.52 25.26 -2.85
CA ASN A 227 -8.15 25.72 -3.03
C ASN A 227 -7.33 25.35 -1.80
N SER A 228 -6.39 24.41 -1.98
CA SER A 228 -5.47 23.90 -0.94
C SER A 228 -4.67 25.00 -0.25
N ASP A 229 -4.40 26.10 -0.95
CA ASP A 229 -3.51 27.16 -0.47
C ASP A 229 -4.26 28.26 0.28
N SER A 230 -5.59 28.18 0.36
CA SER A 230 -6.37 29.19 1.06
C SER A 230 -6.22 29.05 2.57
N GLU A 231 -5.67 30.08 3.21
CA GLU A 231 -5.56 30.20 4.67
C GLU A 231 -6.89 30.61 5.34
N TYR A 232 -7.86 31.11 4.56
CA TYR A 232 -9.10 31.67 5.10
C TYR A 232 -10.23 30.64 5.25
N TYR A 233 -10.13 29.52 4.54
CA TYR A 233 -11.15 28.47 4.54
C TYR A 233 -10.63 27.21 5.20
N LYS A 234 -11.49 26.59 6.02
CA LYS A 234 -11.23 25.32 6.68
C LYS A 234 -11.84 24.16 5.89
N ASN A 235 -11.18 23.01 5.97
CA ASN A 235 -11.74 21.70 5.70
C ASN A 235 -12.61 21.27 6.89
N PHE A 236 -13.69 20.55 6.61
CA PHE A 236 -14.63 20.10 7.63
C PHE A 236 -15.02 18.64 7.41
N LEU A 237 -15.18 17.93 8.52
CA LEU A 237 -15.84 16.63 8.59
C LEU A 237 -16.92 16.72 9.67
N LEU A 238 -18.14 16.31 9.34
CA LEU A 238 -19.31 16.38 10.22
C LEU A 238 -19.92 14.99 10.37
N HIS A 239 -20.25 14.60 11.59
CA HIS A 239 -21.01 13.38 11.86
C HIS A 239 -22.14 13.67 12.85
N TYR A 240 -23.38 13.39 12.42
CA TYR A 240 -24.53 13.29 13.30
C TYR A 240 -24.60 11.89 13.94
N PHE A 241 -24.84 11.85 15.24
CA PHE A 241 -25.00 10.61 15.99
C PHE A 241 -26.08 10.76 17.06
N GLU A 242 -26.94 9.75 17.15
CA GLU A 242 -28.05 9.70 18.10
C GLU A 242 -27.91 8.45 18.95
N ASN A 243 -27.97 8.63 20.26
CA ASN A 243 -27.83 7.58 21.25
C ASN A 243 -28.81 7.79 22.42
N MET A 244 -28.72 6.97 23.46
CA MET A 244 -29.59 7.07 24.65
C MET A 244 -29.50 8.42 25.36
N ASP A 245 -28.33 9.07 25.34
CA ASP A 245 -28.09 10.35 26.01
C ASP A 245 -28.53 11.55 25.18
N GLY A 246 -28.80 11.34 23.88
CA GLY A 246 -29.43 12.33 23.00
C GLY A 246 -28.81 12.41 21.61
N LYS A 247 -28.94 13.60 21.01
CA LYS A 247 -28.56 13.87 19.61
C LYS A 247 -27.35 14.78 19.56
N PHE A 248 -26.25 14.27 19.04
CA PHE A 248 -24.95 14.93 18.97
C PHE A 248 -24.52 15.16 17.53
N VAL A 249 -23.78 16.24 17.32
CA VAL A 249 -23.13 16.58 16.06
C VAL A 249 -21.67 16.86 16.36
N THR A 250 -20.80 15.99 15.88
CA THR A 250 -19.34 16.15 15.99
C THR A 250 -18.82 16.80 14.72
N VAL A 251 -18.04 17.87 14.87
CA VAL A 251 -17.47 18.64 13.76
C VAL A 251 -15.96 18.68 13.92
N LEU A 252 -15.24 18.01 13.02
CA LEU A 252 -13.81 18.13 12.87
C LEU A 252 -13.51 19.24 11.87
N ASN A 253 -12.49 20.04 12.15
CA ASN A 253 -12.09 21.15 11.29
C ASN A 253 -10.57 21.37 11.29
N SER A 254 -10.03 21.71 10.12
CA SER A 254 -8.61 22.04 9.95
C SER A 254 -8.42 23.07 8.83
N TYR A 255 -7.40 23.93 8.95
CA TYR A 255 -6.98 24.81 7.86
C TYR A 255 -6.08 24.10 6.85
N GLN A 256 -5.39 23.03 7.27
CA GLN A 256 -4.35 22.36 6.48
C GLN A 256 -4.76 20.95 6.06
N THR A 257 -5.25 20.16 7.01
CA THR A 257 -5.60 18.75 6.78
C THR A 257 -6.86 18.64 5.96
N GLU A 258 -6.76 17.99 4.81
CA GLU A 258 -7.92 17.55 4.03
C GLU A 258 -8.45 16.24 4.58
N PHE A 259 -9.77 16.12 4.69
CA PHE A 259 -10.40 14.89 5.14
C PHE A 259 -10.72 13.99 3.94
N ASP A 260 -10.53 12.69 4.10
CA ASP A 260 -10.75 11.67 3.08
C ASP A 260 -11.79 10.61 3.53
N THR A 261 -12.03 9.61 2.69
CA THR A 261 -12.99 8.54 2.99
C THR A 261 -12.57 7.68 4.20
N PHE A 262 -11.28 7.56 4.49
CA PHE A 262 -10.81 6.84 5.68
C PHE A 262 -11.14 7.63 6.95
N ASP A 263 -11.04 8.95 6.91
CA ASP A 263 -11.43 9.82 8.03
C ASP A 263 -12.94 9.70 8.33
N LYS A 264 -13.78 9.61 7.28
CA LYS A 264 -15.22 9.30 7.44
C LYS A 264 -15.43 7.94 8.11
N SER A 265 -14.74 6.91 7.64
CA SER A 265 -14.88 5.58 8.23
C SER A 265 -14.41 5.58 9.69
N LEU A 266 -13.30 6.25 9.99
CA LEU A 266 -12.72 6.30 11.32
C LEU A 266 -13.66 6.99 12.31
N ILE A 267 -14.20 8.17 12.02
CA ILE A 267 -15.10 8.86 12.95
C ILE A 267 -16.38 8.06 13.21
N LYS A 268 -16.86 7.33 12.20
CA LYS A 268 -18.02 6.45 12.33
C LYS A 268 -17.70 5.25 13.22
N ILE A 269 -16.56 4.59 13.00
CA ILE A 269 -16.09 3.48 13.83
C ILE A 269 -15.95 3.96 15.27
N LEU A 270 -15.23 5.06 15.48
CA LEU A 270 -14.99 5.68 16.79
C LEU A 270 -16.29 5.84 17.58
N GLN A 271 -17.29 6.51 17.01
CA GLN A 271 -18.54 6.78 17.73
C GLN A 271 -19.36 5.51 18.02
N ASN A 272 -19.43 4.57 17.07
CA ASN A 272 -20.17 3.33 17.27
C ASN A 272 -19.49 2.43 18.31
N VAL A 273 -18.17 2.27 18.23
CA VAL A 273 -17.41 1.43 19.16
C VAL A 273 -17.52 1.94 20.60
N ILE A 274 -17.33 3.25 20.80
CA ILE A 274 -17.48 3.85 22.14
C ILE A 274 -18.92 3.66 22.64
N TYR A 275 -19.91 3.80 21.75
CA TYR A 275 -21.30 3.65 22.15
C TYR A 275 -21.63 2.20 22.53
N ASP A 276 -21.11 1.23 21.81
CA ASP A 276 -21.26 -0.19 22.14
C ASP A 276 -20.63 -0.51 23.49
N TYR A 277 -19.42 0.01 23.78
CA TYR A 277 -18.79 -0.17 25.09
C TYR A 277 -19.55 0.55 26.21
N TYR A 278 -20.05 1.76 25.95
CA TYR A 278 -20.89 2.50 26.89
C TYR A 278 -22.19 1.75 27.22
N LEU A 279 -22.83 1.14 26.22
CA LEU A 279 -24.02 0.30 26.41
C LEU A 279 -23.71 -0.94 27.25
N GLN A 280 -22.63 -1.66 26.91
CA GLN A 280 -22.21 -2.85 27.63
C GLN A 280 -21.92 -2.54 29.10
N TYR A 281 -21.19 -1.46 29.37
CA TYR A 281 -20.88 -1.04 30.73
C TYR A 281 -22.14 -0.70 31.52
N ASN A 282 -23.02 0.13 30.96
CA ASN A 282 -24.29 0.50 31.62
C ASN A 282 -25.16 -0.73 31.92
N TYR A 283 -25.22 -1.69 30.99
CA TYR A 283 -25.95 -2.94 31.22
C TYR A 283 -25.36 -3.75 32.39
N ILE A 284 -24.03 -3.92 32.42
CA ILE A 284 -23.35 -4.65 33.51
C ILE A 284 -23.58 -3.94 34.85
N TYR A 285 -23.41 -2.62 34.87
CA TYR A 285 -23.62 -1.80 36.07
C TYR A 285 -25.06 -1.94 36.62
N GLU A 286 -26.07 -1.84 35.75
CA GLU A 286 -27.47 -2.01 36.15
C GLU A 286 -27.78 -3.41 36.70
N VAL A 287 -27.18 -4.47 36.12
CA VAL A 287 -27.37 -5.84 36.59
C VAL A 287 -26.72 -6.04 37.96
N SER A 288 -25.48 -5.57 38.15
CA SER A 288 -24.78 -5.64 39.43
C SER A 288 -25.52 -4.91 40.54
N GLU A 289 -26.02 -3.70 40.28
CA GLU A 289 -26.80 -2.93 41.27
C GLU A 289 -28.10 -3.65 41.68
N LYS A 290 -28.77 -4.33 40.74
CA LYS A 290 -29.96 -5.14 41.02
C LYS A 290 -29.64 -6.37 41.87
N MET A 291 -28.49 -7.01 41.65
CA MET A 291 -28.07 -8.18 42.44
C MET A 291 -27.75 -7.78 43.90
N GLU A 292 -27.00 -6.69 44.10
CA GLU A 292 -26.68 -6.19 45.45
C GLU A 292 -27.94 -5.82 46.25
N LYS A 293 -28.92 -5.16 45.62
CA LYS A 293 -30.19 -4.84 46.26
C LYS A 293 -30.97 -6.09 46.69
N ASN A 294 -30.97 -7.13 45.85
CA ASN A 294 -31.67 -8.38 46.16
C ASN A 294 -30.99 -9.16 47.30
N GLU A 295 -29.65 -9.15 47.37
CA GLU A 295 -28.91 -9.74 48.48
C GLU A 295 -29.14 -8.99 49.80
N ALA A 296 -29.15 -7.65 49.77
CA ALA A 296 -29.46 -6.83 50.94
C ALA A 296 -30.87 -7.09 51.49
N ILE A 297 -31.87 -7.28 50.61
CA ILE A 297 -33.24 -7.63 51.01
C ILE A 297 -33.28 -9.03 51.63
N SER A 298 -32.52 -9.99 51.09
CA SER A 298 -32.45 -11.36 51.60
C SER A 298 -31.76 -11.46 52.97
N GLN A 299 -30.81 -10.57 53.29
CA GLN A 299 -30.14 -10.54 54.60
C GLN A 299 -30.93 -9.78 55.67
N SER A 300 -31.95 -9.01 55.28
CA SER A 300 -32.81 -8.23 56.17
C SER A 300 -34.10 -8.95 56.62
N LYS A 301 -34.33 -10.18 56.16
CA LYS A 301 -35.44 -11.07 56.55
C LYS A 301 -34.94 -12.23 57.39
#